data_AF-A0A7R9DVQ7-F1
#
_entry.id   AF-A0A7R9DVQ7-F1
#
_cell.length_a   1.000
_cell.length_b   1.000
_cell.length_c   1.000
_cell.angle_alpha   90.00
_cell.angle_beta   90.00
_cell.angle_gamma   90.00
#
_symmetry.space_group_name_H-M   'P 1'
#
loop_
_entity.id
_entity.type
_entity.pdbx_description
1 polymer ?
#
loop_
_entity_poly.entity_id
_entity_poly.type
_entity_poly.pdbx_seq_one_letter_code
_entity_poly.pdbx_strand_id
1 'polypeptide(L)'
;SPDSYFVTAGAESPVTPGAPLPTYGKPLGKLEGKDWLSTVNQGILQFGREGQTLDLLVFREVLDLVARVDRALSAPRGCLLLAGRAGVGRKSAVRIVSALHGAKLHSLKLGRGYTVKNFKNDLKAMIQLAAVDGEQVYLMIEDHQLVHISFLDMINSLLLSGEVTTLTTLLHLSLTRETTTKTATK
;
A
#
# COMPACT_ATOMS: atom_id res chain seq x y z
N SER A 1 8.65 -12.57 -26.19
CA SER A 1 7.37 -12.86 -26.87
C SER A 1 6.33 -11.87 -26.40
N PRO A 2 5.31 -11.55 -27.21
CA PRO A 2 4.28 -10.54 -26.89
C PRO A 2 3.42 -10.85 -25.65
N ASP A 3 3.63 -12.00 -25.00
CA ASP A 3 2.91 -12.47 -23.82
C ASP A 3 3.83 -12.69 -22.59
N SER A 4 4.89 -11.90 -22.44
CA SER A 4 5.74 -11.96 -21.23
C SER A 4 5.68 -10.68 -20.42
N TYR A 5 5.64 -10.84 -19.10
CA TYR A 5 5.53 -9.78 -18.12
C TYR A 5 6.83 -9.65 -17.32
N PHE A 6 7.17 -8.43 -16.89
CA PHE A 6 8.25 -8.18 -15.92
C PHE A 6 7.61 -7.80 -14.59
N VAL A 7 7.60 -8.72 -13.64
CA VAL A 7 6.85 -8.61 -12.38
C VAL A 7 7.66 -9.18 -11.22
N THR A 8 7.28 -8.84 -9.99
CA THR A 8 7.97 -9.31 -8.77
C THR A 8 7.97 -10.83 -8.65
N ALA A 9 6.87 -11.49 -9.05
CA ALA A 9 6.75 -12.95 -9.07
C ALA A 9 7.68 -13.65 -10.07
N GLY A 10 8.20 -12.91 -11.06
CA GLY A 10 9.15 -13.46 -12.04
C GLY A 10 10.60 -13.45 -11.55
N ALA A 11 10.89 -12.81 -10.41
CA ALA A 11 12.21 -12.81 -9.81
C ALA A 11 12.29 -13.86 -8.70
N GLU A 12 13.39 -14.61 -8.66
CA GLU A 12 13.75 -15.41 -7.49
C GLU A 12 14.16 -14.45 -6.37
N SER A 13 13.21 -14.10 -5.50
CA SER A 13 13.51 -13.33 -4.29
C SER A 13 13.01 -14.08 -3.07
N PRO A 14 13.88 -14.34 -2.07
CA PRO A 14 13.48 -14.98 -0.82
C PRO A 14 12.84 -13.93 0.10
N VAL A 15 11.74 -13.30 -0.33
CA VAL A 15 10.96 -12.45 0.58
C VAL A 15 10.12 -13.38 1.45
N THR A 16 10.74 -13.82 2.55
CA THR A 16 10.04 -14.56 3.59
C THR A 16 9.07 -13.60 4.28
N PRO A 17 7.80 -13.98 4.54
CA PRO A 17 6.89 -13.15 5.32
C PRO A 17 7.54 -12.74 6.66
N GLY A 18 7.61 -11.44 6.95
CA GLY A 18 8.27 -10.89 8.14
C GLY A 18 9.77 -10.57 7.99
N ALA A 19 10.39 -10.82 6.83
CA ALA A 19 11.72 -10.32 6.54
C ALA A 19 11.71 -8.79 6.36
N PRO A 20 12.78 -8.08 6.74
CA PRO A 20 12.88 -6.63 6.55
C PRO A 20 12.73 -6.27 5.07
N LEU A 21 12.07 -5.15 4.79
CA LEU A 21 11.82 -4.69 3.43
C LEU A 21 13.12 -4.49 2.65
N PRO A 22 13.21 -4.94 1.38
CA PRO A 22 14.42 -4.78 0.57
C PRO A 22 14.77 -3.30 0.36
N THR A 23 16.05 -2.94 0.54
CA THR A 23 16.54 -1.56 0.42
C THR A 23 16.30 -0.94 -0.96
N TYR A 24 16.36 -1.77 -2.01
CA TYR A 24 16.19 -1.36 -3.40
C TYR A 24 14.85 -1.78 -4.01
N GLY A 25 13.91 -2.23 -3.18
CA GLY A 25 12.64 -2.78 -3.63
C GLY A 25 12.73 -4.25 -4.05
N LYS A 26 11.57 -4.82 -4.42
CA LYS A 26 11.47 -6.21 -4.85
C LYS A 26 12.05 -6.34 -6.27
N PRO A 27 12.95 -7.30 -6.54
CA PRO A 27 13.48 -7.49 -7.88
C PRO A 27 12.37 -7.87 -8.85
N LEU A 28 12.55 -7.51 -10.12
CA LEU A 28 11.62 -7.85 -11.20
C LEU A 28 12.27 -8.90 -12.09
N GLY A 29 11.50 -9.91 -12.48
CA GLY A 29 11.95 -10.92 -13.41
C GLY A 29 10.91 -11.20 -14.48
N LYS A 30 11.36 -11.86 -15.54
CA LYS A 30 10.50 -12.18 -16.68
C LYS A 30 9.64 -13.39 -16.34
N LEU A 31 8.33 -13.27 -16.55
CA LEU A 31 7.34 -14.32 -16.36
C LEU A 31 6.48 -14.48 -17.62
N GLU A 32 6.16 -15.70 -18.01
CA GLU A 32 5.29 -15.95 -19.16
C GLU A 32 3.82 -15.69 -18.79
N GLY A 33 2.99 -15.31 -19.77
CA GLY A 33 1.63 -14.83 -19.52
C GLY A 33 0.70 -15.84 -18.85
N LYS A 34 0.90 -17.14 -19.10
CA LYS A 34 0.15 -18.22 -18.44
C LYS A 34 0.49 -18.32 -16.95
N ASP A 35 1.76 -18.17 -16.62
CA ASP A 35 2.24 -18.22 -15.22
C ASP A 35 1.85 -16.94 -14.49
N TRP A 36 1.86 -15.80 -15.19
CA TRP A 36 1.35 -14.54 -14.65
C TRP A 36 -0.15 -14.61 -14.37
N LEU A 37 -0.95 -15.15 -15.29
CA LEU A 37 -2.39 -15.38 -15.07
C LEU A 37 -2.62 -16.27 -13.84
N SER A 38 -1.87 -17.36 -13.71
CA SER A 38 -1.94 -18.24 -12.54
C SER A 38 -1.62 -17.50 -11.24
N THR A 39 -0.58 -16.66 -11.26
CA THR A 39 -0.17 -15.82 -10.12
C THR A 39 -1.26 -14.81 -9.74
N VAL A 40 -1.82 -14.09 -10.71
CA VAL A 40 -2.91 -13.13 -10.48
C VAL A 40 -4.14 -13.82 -9.88
N ASN A 41 -4.50 -15.00 -10.37
CA ASN A 41 -5.60 -15.79 -9.80
C ASN A 41 -5.31 -16.22 -8.35
N GLN A 42 -4.06 -16.58 -8.03
CA GLN A 42 -3.66 -16.82 -6.64
C GLN A 42 -3.81 -15.57 -5.77
N GLY A 43 -3.41 -14.39 -6.26
CA GLY A 43 -3.60 -13.13 -5.55
C GLY A 43 -5.07 -12.80 -5.29
N ILE A 44 -5.95 -13.06 -6.26
CA ILE A 44 -7.42 -12.92 -6.10
C ILE A 44 -7.93 -13.84 -5.00
N LEU A 45 -7.50 -15.10 -4.99
CA LEU A 45 -7.89 -16.08 -3.97
C LEU A 45 -7.36 -15.72 -2.58
N GLN A 46 -6.12 -15.25 -2.49
CA GLN A 46 -5.49 -14.81 -1.25
C GLN A 46 -6.25 -13.64 -0.63
N PHE A 47 -6.59 -12.64 -1.45
CA PHE A 47 -7.43 -11.53 -1.01
C PHE A 47 -8.83 -12.01 -0.57
N GLY A 48 -9.40 -12.98 -1.30
CA GLY A 48 -10.64 -13.68 -0.95
C GLY A 48 -10.67 -14.24 0.47
N ARG A 49 -9.55 -14.82 0.93
CA ARG A 49 -9.42 -15.42 2.27
C ARG A 49 -9.44 -14.38 3.40
N GLU A 50 -9.13 -13.12 3.11
CA GLU A 50 -9.20 -12.02 4.08
C GLU A 50 -10.65 -11.49 4.28
N GLY A 51 -11.65 -12.18 3.71
CA GLY A 51 -13.07 -11.87 3.89
C GLY A 51 -13.65 -10.91 2.85
N GLN A 52 -12.93 -10.65 1.76
CA GLN A 52 -13.39 -9.78 0.66
C GLN A 52 -13.34 -10.52 -0.67
N THR A 53 -14.48 -10.69 -1.33
CA THR A 53 -14.54 -11.32 -2.66
C THR A 53 -14.30 -10.28 -3.77
N LEU A 54 -13.47 -10.64 -4.74
CA LEU A 54 -13.30 -9.90 -5.99
C LEU A 54 -13.96 -10.70 -7.11
N ASP A 55 -15.15 -10.31 -7.51
CA ASP A 55 -15.79 -10.83 -8.71
C ASP A 55 -15.21 -10.08 -9.92
N LEU A 56 -14.16 -10.66 -10.51
CA LEU A 56 -13.38 -10.05 -11.58
C LEU A 56 -13.07 -11.08 -12.67
N LEU A 57 -13.48 -10.79 -13.90
CA LEU A 57 -13.01 -11.52 -15.07
C LEU A 57 -11.57 -11.08 -15.39
N VAL A 58 -10.63 -12.02 -15.42
CA VAL A 58 -9.23 -11.74 -15.75
C VAL A 58 -9.01 -11.88 -17.25
N PHE A 59 -8.69 -10.77 -17.89
CA PHE A 59 -8.33 -10.68 -19.31
C PHE A 59 -7.03 -9.88 -19.46
N ARG A 60 -6.49 -9.82 -20.69
CA ARG A 60 -5.14 -9.29 -20.95
C ARG A 60 -4.93 -7.89 -20.38
N GLU A 61 -5.87 -6.98 -20.56
CA GLU A 61 -5.78 -5.60 -20.09
C GLU A 61 -5.75 -5.52 -18.55
N VAL A 62 -6.42 -6.44 -17.86
CA VAL A 62 -6.33 -6.58 -16.39
C VAL A 62 -4.95 -7.07 -16.00
N LEU A 63 -4.42 -8.10 -16.67
CA LEU A 63 -3.06 -8.59 -16.43
C LEU A 63 -2.00 -7.50 -16.63
N ASP A 64 -2.14 -6.70 -17.68
CA ASP A 64 -1.27 -5.57 -17.98
C ASP A 64 -1.38 -4.47 -16.91
N LEU A 65 -2.58 -4.19 -16.42
CA LEU A 65 -2.81 -3.22 -15.35
C LEU A 65 -2.19 -3.70 -14.04
N VAL A 66 -2.43 -4.95 -13.64
CA VAL A 66 -1.86 -5.54 -12.42
C VAL A 66 -0.33 -5.53 -12.51
N ALA A 67 0.26 -5.89 -13.65
CA ALA A 67 1.71 -5.86 -13.84
C ALA A 67 2.30 -4.43 -13.80
N ARG A 68 1.55 -3.39 -14.19
CA ARG A 68 1.97 -1.99 -14.02
C ARG A 68 1.95 -1.58 -12.55
N VAL A 69 0.90 -1.97 -11.82
CA VAL A 69 0.77 -1.66 -10.39
C VAL A 69 1.84 -2.41 -9.57
N ASP A 70 2.05 -3.69 -9.85
CA ASP A 70 3.10 -4.54 -9.25
C ASP A 70 4.47 -3.87 -9.36
N ARG A 71 4.89 -3.51 -10.58
CA ARG A 71 6.15 -2.81 -10.81
C ARG A 71 6.24 -1.48 -10.07
N ALA A 72 5.18 -0.66 -10.10
CA ALA A 72 5.20 0.64 -9.43
C ALA A 72 5.34 0.50 -7.90
N LEU A 73 4.68 -0.50 -7.30
CA LEU A 73 4.69 -0.73 -5.85
C LEU A 73 5.85 -1.63 -5.38
N SER A 74 6.60 -2.22 -6.31
CA SER A 74 7.83 -2.98 -6.02
C SER A 74 8.98 -2.07 -5.56
N ALA A 75 8.99 -0.83 -6.03
CA ALA A 75 10.01 0.16 -5.67
C ALA A 75 9.84 0.65 -4.22
N PRO A 76 10.96 0.95 -3.52
CA PRO A 76 10.87 1.53 -2.19
C PRO A 76 10.20 2.91 -2.28
N ARG A 77 9.22 3.16 -1.40
CA ARG A 77 8.40 4.39 -1.41
C ARG A 77 7.61 4.59 -2.72
N GLY A 78 7.36 3.51 -3.48
CA GLY A 78 6.59 3.55 -4.71
C GLY A 78 5.18 4.10 -4.50
N CYS A 79 4.84 5.13 -5.28
CA CYS A 79 3.53 5.80 -5.24
C CYS A 79 2.94 5.83 -6.65
N LEU A 80 1.62 5.72 -6.75
CA LEU A 80 0.93 5.65 -8.05
C LEU A 80 -0.33 6.51 -8.04
N LEU A 81 -0.51 7.29 -9.11
CA LEU A 81 -1.75 7.98 -9.42
C LEU A 81 -2.52 7.22 -10.50
N LEU A 82 -3.67 6.67 -10.13
CA LEU A 82 -4.50 5.84 -11.01
C LEU A 82 -5.63 6.66 -11.65
N ALA A 83 -5.32 7.40 -12.72
CA ALA A 83 -6.30 8.18 -13.48
C ALA A 83 -6.97 7.37 -14.61
N GLY A 84 -8.25 7.63 -14.90
CA GLY A 84 -9.00 6.95 -15.96
C GLY A 84 -10.51 6.86 -15.71
N ARG A 85 -11.24 6.27 -16.67
CA ARG A 85 -12.69 6.06 -16.58
C ARG A 85 -13.05 5.05 -15.49
N ALA A 86 -14.19 5.25 -14.84
CA ALA A 86 -14.71 4.29 -13.85
C ALA A 86 -14.93 2.91 -14.49
N GLY A 87 -14.80 1.83 -13.70
CA GLY A 87 -15.05 0.45 -14.17
C GLY A 87 -13.84 -0.33 -14.71
N VAL A 88 -12.68 0.30 -14.91
CA VAL A 88 -11.46 -0.36 -15.45
C VAL A 88 -10.79 -1.34 -14.45
N GLY A 89 -11.31 -1.47 -13.22
CA GLY A 89 -10.75 -2.43 -12.24
C GLY A 89 -9.47 -1.97 -11.53
N ARG A 90 -9.12 -0.67 -11.60
CA ARG A 90 -7.95 -0.06 -10.93
C ARG A 90 -7.86 -0.39 -9.43
N LYS A 91 -8.99 -0.30 -8.72
CA LYS A 91 -9.08 -0.65 -7.29
C LYS A 91 -8.82 -2.14 -7.05
N SER A 92 -9.35 -3.00 -7.92
CA SER A 92 -9.11 -4.45 -7.85
C SER A 92 -7.65 -4.78 -8.12
N ALA A 93 -7.00 -4.11 -9.07
CA ALA A 93 -5.58 -4.31 -9.35
C ALA A 93 -4.70 -3.99 -8.14
N VAL A 94 -4.95 -2.89 -7.43
CA VAL A 94 -4.22 -2.55 -6.19
C VAL A 94 -4.43 -3.61 -5.10
N ARG A 95 -5.65 -4.13 -4.93
CA ARG A 95 -5.96 -5.20 -3.98
C ARG A 95 -5.27 -6.53 -4.29
N ILE A 96 -5.22 -6.89 -5.57
CA ILE A 96 -4.52 -8.09 -6.01
C ILE A 96 -3.03 -7.93 -5.72
N VAL A 97 -2.43 -6.80 -6.10
CA VAL A 97 -1.00 -6.56 -5.84
C VAL A 97 -0.69 -6.51 -4.34
N SER A 98 -1.55 -5.91 -3.51
CA SER A 98 -1.34 -5.93 -2.06
C SER A 98 -1.32 -7.34 -1.50
N ALA A 99 -2.23 -8.22 -1.95
CA ALA A 99 -2.24 -9.62 -1.56
C ALA A 99 -0.97 -10.35 -2.02
N LEU A 100 -0.59 -10.20 -3.29
CA LEU A 100 0.64 -10.80 -3.84
C LEU A 100 1.90 -10.34 -3.11
N HIS A 101 1.92 -9.08 -2.67
CA HIS A 101 3.04 -8.53 -1.93
C HIS A 101 3.03 -8.86 -0.45
N GLY A 102 1.95 -9.44 0.09
CA GLY A 102 1.74 -9.60 1.53
C GLY A 102 1.65 -8.26 2.27
N ALA A 103 1.24 -7.19 1.57
CA ALA A 103 1.19 -5.84 2.11
C ALA A 103 -0.19 -5.52 2.70
N LYS A 104 -0.21 -4.85 3.85
CA LYS A 104 -1.45 -4.34 4.46
C LYS A 104 -2.02 -3.19 3.64
N LEU A 105 -3.16 -3.42 3.00
CA LEU A 105 -3.88 -2.38 2.27
C LEU A 105 -4.84 -1.63 3.19
N HIS A 106 -4.60 -0.34 3.37
CA HIS A 106 -5.46 0.56 4.11
C HIS A 106 -6.22 1.48 3.16
N SER A 107 -7.55 1.47 3.26
CA SER A 107 -8.42 2.39 2.52
C SER A 107 -9.17 3.25 3.53
N LEU A 108 -9.23 4.56 3.29
CA LEU A 108 -9.89 5.50 4.20
C LEU A 108 -11.38 5.17 4.31
N LYS A 109 -11.87 5.03 5.55
CA LYS A 109 -13.29 4.80 5.82
C LYS A 109 -13.90 6.11 6.30
N LEU A 110 -14.52 6.84 5.38
CA LEU A 110 -15.21 8.07 5.73
C LEU A 110 -16.47 7.75 6.55
N GLY A 111 -16.45 8.11 7.83
CA GLY A 111 -17.66 8.19 8.67
C GLY A 111 -18.35 9.55 8.53
N ARG A 112 -19.56 9.67 9.12
CA ARG A 112 -20.18 11.00 9.28
C ARG A 112 -19.27 11.88 10.15
N GLY A 113 -18.98 13.09 9.67
CA GLY A 113 -18.12 14.02 10.40
C GLY A 113 -16.64 13.68 10.37
N TYR A 114 -16.15 13.01 9.32
CA TYR A 114 -14.73 12.74 9.16
C TYR A 114 -13.93 14.05 9.07
N THR A 115 -13.04 14.28 10.03
CA THR A 115 -12.28 15.53 10.16
C THR A 115 -10.81 15.38 9.78
N VAL A 116 -10.10 16.51 9.66
CA VAL A 116 -8.63 16.56 9.57
C VAL A 116 -7.95 15.78 10.70
N LYS A 117 -8.52 15.78 11.91
CA LYS A 117 -7.99 15.02 13.04
C LYS A 117 -8.09 13.51 12.81
N ASN A 118 -9.18 13.03 12.22
CA ASN A 118 -9.36 11.62 11.89
C ASN A 118 -8.32 11.17 10.87
N PHE A 119 -8.13 11.93 9.78
CA PHE A 119 -7.12 11.61 8.78
C PHE A 119 -5.70 11.58 9.35
N LYS A 120 -5.37 12.52 10.24
CA LYS A 120 -4.08 12.50 10.97
C LYS A 120 -3.88 11.23 11.80
N ASN A 121 -4.95 10.76 12.45
CA ASN A 121 -4.89 9.52 13.23
C ASN A 121 -4.70 8.29 12.33
N ASP A 122 -5.37 8.23 11.17
CA ASP A 122 -5.21 7.14 10.21
C ASP A 122 -3.78 7.12 9.65
N LEU A 123 -3.22 8.28 9.27
CA LEU A 123 -1.82 8.40 8.87
C LEU A 123 -0.87 7.94 9.97
N LYS A 124 -1.11 8.35 11.23
CA LYS A 124 -0.28 7.92 12.37
C LYS A 124 -0.31 6.41 12.55
N ALA A 125 -1.49 5.79 12.47
CA ALA A 125 -1.63 4.34 12.62
C ALA A 125 -0.88 3.58 11.51
N MET A 126 -0.96 4.05 10.26
CA MET A 126 -0.23 3.44 9.15
C MET A 126 1.28 3.62 9.27
N ILE A 127 1.75 4.82 9.64
CA ILE A 127 3.17 5.07 9.87
C ILE A 127 3.70 4.20 11.01
N GLN A 128 2.91 3.99 12.07
CA GLN A 128 3.29 3.10 13.16
C GLN A 128 3.45 1.65 12.70
N LEU A 129 2.51 1.12 11.91
CA LEU A 129 2.62 -0.22 11.31
C LEU A 129 3.89 -0.35 10.44
N ALA A 130 4.18 0.65 9.63
CA ALA A 130 5.33 0.61 8.73
C ALA A 130 6.67 0.79 9.46
N ALA A 131 6.75 1.73 10.40
CA ALA A 131 8.00 2.13 11.04
C ALA A 131 8.36 1.32 12.29
N VAL A 132 7.35 0.84 13.03
CA VAL A 132 7.56 0.09 14.29
C VAL A 132 7.47 -1.41 14.03
N ASP A 133 6.44 -1.86 13.32
CA ASP A 133 6.21 -3.30 13.10
C ASP A 133 6.97 -3.82 11.86
N GLY A 134 7.55 -2.93 11.05
CA GLY A 134 8.32 -3.29 9.86
C GLY A 134 7.47 -3.85 8.71
N GLU A 135 6.15 -3.64 8.76
CA GLU A 135 5.19 -4.19 7.81
C GLU A 135 5.15 -3.38 6.50
N GLN A 136 4.91 -4.05 5.37
CA GLN A 136 4.62 -3.36 4.13
C GLN A 136 3.19 -2.81 4.16
N VAL A 137 3.02 -1.48 4.07
CA VAL A 137 1.71 -0.83 4.14
C VAL A 137 1.44 -0.02 2.88
N TYR A 138 0.24 -0.20 2.30
CA TYR A 138 -0.26 0.59 1.18
C TYR A 138 -1.47 1.42 1.60
N LEU A 139 -1.39 2.72 1.36
CA LEU A 139 -2.50 3.65 1.54
C LEU A 139 -3.19 3.88 0.19
N MET A 140 -4.48 3.55 0.11
CA MET A 140 -5.33 3.81 -1.03
C MET A 140 -6.33 4.92 -0.71
N ILE A 141 -6.26 6.00 -1.49
CA ILE A 141 -7.13 7.17 -1.37
C ILE A 141 -7.92 7.33 -2.67
N GLU A 142 -9.24 7.52 -2.53
CA GLU A 142 -10.16 7.77 -3.63
C GLU A 142 -10.58 9.25 -3.67
N ASP A 143 -11.04 9.72 -4.82
CA ASP A 143 -11.46 11.10 -5.07
C ASP A 143 -12.52 11.61 -4.08
N HIS A 144 -13.56 10.81 -3.85
CA HIS A 144 -14.62 11.12 -2.90
C HIS A 144 -14.16 11.19 -1.44
N GLN A 145 -12.94 10.72 -1.13
CA GLN A 145 -12.36 10.74 0.21
C GLN A 145 -11.65 12.06 0.53
N LEU A 146 -11.35 12.86 -0.49
CA LEU A 146 -10.64 14.13 -0.39
C LEU A 146 -11.60 15.28 -0.05
N VAL A 147 -12.25 15.18 1.11
CA VAL A 147 -13.30 16.12 1.55
C VAL A 147 -12.77 17.47 2.07
N HIS A 148 -11.47 17.55 2.39
CA HIS A 148 -10.85 18.77 2.90
C HIS A 148 -9.52 19.03 2.19
N ILE A 149 -9.27 20.28 1.79
CA ILE A 149 -8.09 20.65 1.00
C ILE A 149 -6.77 20.28 1.69
N SER A 150 -6.71 20.42 3.02
CA SER A 150 -5.55 20.05 3.83
C SER A 150 -5.16 18.56 3.73
N PHE A 151 -6.04 17.68 3.24
CA PHE A 151 -5.66 16.27 3.01
C PHE A 151 -4.59 16.17 1.93
N LEU A 152 -4.73 16.93 0.84
CA LEU A 152 -3.76 16.97 -0.24
C LEU A 152 -2.42 17.53 0.23
N ASP A 153 -2.42 18.56 1.08
CA ASP A 153 -1.19 19.11 1.66
C ASP A 153 -0.44 18.08 2.52
N MET A 154 -1.19 17.32 3.33
CA MET A 154 -0.63 16.25 4.17
C MET A 154 -0.11 15.07 3.32
N ILE A 155 -0.83 14.68 2.27
CA ILE A 155 -0.39 13.65 1.32
C ILE A 155 0.89 14.11 0.61
N ASN A 156 0.92 15.33 0.10
CA ASN A 156 2.08 15.87 -0.59
C ASN A 156 3.31 15.93 0.33
N SER A 157 3.11 16.35 1.59
CA SER A 157 4.17 16.32 2.60
C SER A 157 4.71 14.90 2.81
N LEU A 158 3.81 13.92 2.99
CA LEU A 158 4.17 12.52 3.16
C LEU A 158 4.95 11.97 1.95
N LEU A 159 4.56 12.32 0.73
CA LEU A 159 5.23 11.88 -0.49
C LEU A 159 6.65 12.46 -0.61
N LEU A 160 6.81 13.75 -0.34
CA LEU A 160 8.07 14.48 -0.54
C LEU A 160 9.12 14.16 0.53
N SER A 161 8.75 14.14 1.81
CA SER A 161 9.70 13.95 2.91
C SER A 161 9.59 12.57 3.56
N GLY A 162 8.48 11.86 3.39
CA GLY A 162 8.15 10.71 4.25
C GLY A 162 7.67 11.15 5.64
N GLU A 163 7.51 12.45 5.86
CA GLU A 163 7.11 13.06 7.11
C GLU A 163 5.90 13.96 6.88
N VAL A 164 4.89 13.84 7.74
CA VAL A 164 3.83 14.85 7.80
C VAL A 164 4.28 15.90 8.81
N THR A 165 4.63 17.11 8.36
CA THR A 165 5.24 18.18 9.17
C THR A 165 4.48 18.52 10.46
N THR A 166 3.16 18.26 10.53
CA THR A 166 2.36 18.46 11.76
C THR A 166 2.27 17.23 12.68
N LEU A 167 2.68 16.04 12.23
CA LEU A 167 2.60 14.80 13.02
C LEU A 167 3.88 14.56 13.85
N THR A 168 5.04 15.02 13.38
CA THR A 168 6.34 14.80 14.05
C THR A 168 6.41 15.47 15.41
N THR A 169 5.84 16.67 15.57
CA THR A 169 5.75 17.33 16.88
C THR A 169 5.03 16.45 17.90
N LEU A 170 3.91 15.80 17.53
CA LEU A 170 3.15 14.97 18.45
C LEU A 170 3.77 13.59 18.69
N LEU A 171 4.44 13.01 17.69
CA LEU A 171 5.09 11.69 17.81
C LEU A 171 6.35 11.77 18.69
N HIS A 172 7.18 12.81 18.49
CA HIS A 172 8.31 13.10 19.37
C HIS A 172 7.86 13.41 20.80
N LEU A 173 6.78 14.20 20.97
CA LEU A 173 6.21 14.52 22.29
C LEU A 173 5.60 13.30 23.01
N SER A 174 5.02 12.33 22.29
CA SER A 174 4.56 11.08 22.92
C SER A 174 5.72 10.21 23.41
N LEU A 175 6.79 10.11 22.63
CA LEU A 175 7.99 9.35 23.01
C LEU A 175 8.76 10.01 24.17
N THR A 176 8.78 11.34 24.26
CA THR A 176 9.37 12.07 25.41
C THR A 176 8.50 12.01 26.68
N ARG A 177 7.17 11.86 26.54
CA ARG A 177 6.28 11.71 27.71
C ARG A 177 6.29 10.32 28.33
N GLU A 178 6.46 9.26 27.52
CA GLU A 178 6.61 7.90 28.03
C GLU A 178 7.95 7.63 28.72
N THR A 179 9.01 8.34 28.31
CA THR A 179 10.35 8.22 28.91
C THR A 179 10.48 8.98 30.24
N THR A 180 9.75 10.07 30.41
CA THR A 180 9.71 10.85 31.66
C THR A 180 8.78 10.26 32.73
N THR A 181 7.74 9.51 32.34
CA THR A 181 6.85 8.82 33.30
C THR A 181 7.44 7.53 33.86
N LYS A 182 8.30 6.83 33.11
CA LYS A 182 9.03 5.63 33.60
C LYS A 182 10.21 5.94 34.52
N THR A 183 10.67 7.19 34.57
CA THR A 183 11.78 7.62 35.45
C THR A 183 11.30 8.24 36.77
N ALA A 184 10.00 8.49 36.93
CA ALA A 184 9.42 9.06 38.16
C ALA A 184 8.77 8.01 39.10
N THR A 185 8.83 6.71 38.78
CA THR A 185 8.28 5.61 39.60
C THR A 185 9.32 4.59 40.04
N LYS A 186 10.59 4.99 40.19
CA LYS A 186 11.62 4.16 40.80
C LYS A 186 12.36 4.92 41.89
#